data_AF-A0A450Z6Y7-F1
#
_entry.id   AF-A0A450Z6Y7-F1
#
_cell.length_a   1.000
_cell.length_b   1.000
_cell.length_c   1.000
_cell.angle_alpha   90.00
_cell.angle_beta   90.00
_cell.angle_gamma   90.00
#
_symmetry.space_group_name_H-M   'P 1'
#
loop_
_entity.id
_entity.type
_entity.pdbx_description
1 polymer ?
#
loop_
_entity_poly.entity_id
_entity_poly.type
_entity_poly.pdbx_seq_one_letter_code
_entity_poly.pdbx_strand_id
1 'polypeptide(L)'
;MYYSSLLYRLMEFGQECQGIAPSRTLRQPGDRIKTDRRDALKLARQLRSGDPTAVWVPDTEQEAMRDPTRTRDDFRGQEHKARQQRNAFVLRHGHHWPSNKTRWTQAHYDWLESLTFEHAWLRIVLEEYIDAVKIVGARVATITDRMMKVLPQWSLAPLLDSLIALRGIDKI
;
A
#
# COMPACT_ATOMS: atom_id res chain seq x y z
N MET A 1 6.67 -12.93 -0.59
CA MET A 1 7.80 -13.22 -1.48
C MET A 1 7.46 -12.63 -2.84
N TYR A 2 8.19 -11.62 -3.29
CA TYR A 2 7.90 -10.96 -4.57
C TYR A 2 8.25 -11.91 -5.72
N TYR A 3 7.37 -12.05 -6.71
CA TYR A 3 7.63 -12.89 -7.89
C TYR A 3 8.89 -12.43 -8.66
N SER A 4 9.22 -11.13 -8.59
CA SER A 4 10.44 -10.55 -9.13
C SER A 4 11.71 -11.10 -8.47
N SER A 5 11.73 -11.28 -7.14
CA SER A 5 12.94 -11.70 -6.43
C SER A 5 13.37 -13.14 -6.72
N LEU A 6 12.44 -14.04 -6.98
CA LEU A 6 12.76 -15.41 -7.42
C LEU A 6 13.35 -15.42 -8.83
N LEU A 7 12.79 -14.62 -9.74
CA LEU A 7 13.23 -14.53 -11.13
C LEU A 7 14.68 -14.02 -11.21
N TYR A 8 15.02 -12.96 -10.48
CA TYR A 8 16.40 -12.45 -10.47
C TYR A 8 17.39 -13.44 -9.88
N ARG A 9 17.02 -14.13 -8.80
CA ARG A 9 17.87 -15.16 -8.20
C ARG A 9 18.15 -16.32 -9.18
N LEU A 10 17.17 -16.74 -9.98
CA LEU A 10 17.38 -17.77 -11.00
C LEU A 10 18.28 -17.29 -12.14
N MET A 11 18.15 -16.02 -12.54
CA MET A 11 19.05 -15.41 -13.52
C MET A 11 20.50 -15.31 -13.01
N GLU A 12 20.70 -15.01 -11.72
CA GLU A 12 22.04 -15.06 -11.09
C GLU A 12 22.65 -16.47 -11.13
N PHE A 13 21.83 -17.52 -11.10
CA PHE A 13 22.26 -18.91 -11.31
C PHE A 13 22.42 -19.30 -12.79
N GLY A 14 22.38 -18.34 -13.71
CA GLY A 14 22.56 -18.55 -15.15
C GLY A 14 21.35 -19.17 -15.85
N GLN A 15 20.16 -19.16 -15.23
CA GLN A 15 18.94 -19.67 -15.85
C GLN A 15 18.21 -18.57 -16.61
N GLU A 16 17.88 -18.80 -17.87
CA GLU A 16 16.99 -17.93 -18.62
C GLU A 16 15.58 -17.96 -18.01
N CYS A 17 15.09 -16.79 -17.61
CA CYS A 17 13.79 -16.64 -16.96
C CYS A 17 12.95 -15.56 -17.63
N GLN A 18 11.64 -15.79 -17.75
CA GLN A 18 10.68 -14.83 -18.29
C GLN A 18 9.46 -14.74 -17.38
N GLY A 19 8.99 -13.53 -17.11
CA GLY A 19 7.71 -13.31 -16.44
C GLY A 19 6.56 -13.48 -17.43
N ILE A 20 5.55 -14.27 -17.08
CA ILE A 20 4.35 -14.46 -17.90
C ILE A 20 3.11 -14.07 -17.08
N ALA A 21 2.26 -13.20 -17.63
CA ALA A 21 1.01 -12.85 -16.97
C ALA A 21 -0.01 -14.02 -17.03
N PRO A 22 -0.62 -14.41 -15.91
CA PRO A 22 -1.60 -15.51 -15.89
C PRO A 22 -2.80 -15.30 -16.82
N SER A 23 -3.18 -14.04 -17.09
CA SER A 23 -4.27 -13.68 -18.00
C SER A 23 -3.93 -13.95 -19.48
N ARG A 24 -2.64 -14.07 -19.82
CA ARG A 24 -2.17 -14.37 -21.17
C ARG A 24 -1.93 -15.87 -21.39
N THR A 25 -2.01 -16.68 -20.33
CA THR A 25 -1.93 -18.13 -20.41
C THR A 25 -3.29 -18.68 -20.85
N LEU A 26 -3.37 -19.17 -22.08
CA LEU A 26 -4.57 -19.82 -22.60
C LEU A 26 -4.98 -21.00 -21.70
N ARG A 27 -6.22 -20.99 -21.21
CA ARG A 27 -6.85 -22.13 -20.52
C ARG A 27 -7.90 -22.74 -21.44
N GLN A 28 -7.82 -24.05 -21.64
CA GLN A 28 -8.85 -24.76 -22.40
C GLN A 28 -10.18 -24.75 -21.61
N PRO A 29 -11.32 -24.43 -22.27
CA PRO A 29 -12.63 -24.56 -21.65
C PRO A 29 -12.87 -25.97 -21.13
N GLY A 30 -13.37 -26.10 -19.90
CA GLY A 30 -13.63 -27.40 -19.27
C GLY A 30 -12.47 -28.00 -18.47
N ASP A 31 -11.25 -27.47 -18.61
CA ASP A 31 -10.11 -27.93 -17.83
C ASP A 31 -10.11 -27.30 -16.43
N ARG A 32 -10.83 -27.95 -15.50
CA ARG A 32 -11.04 -27.50 -14.11
C ARG A 32 -10.04 -28.08 -13.11
N ILE A 33 -9.20 -29.04 -13.53
CA ILE A 33 -8.26 -29.72 -12.64
C ILE A 33 -6.91 -29.01 -12.69
N LYS A 34 -6.68 -28.15 -11.69
CA LYS A 34 -5.39 -27.49 -11.49
C LYS A 34 -4.43 -28.42 -10.71
N THR A 35 -3.28 -28.72 -11.30
CA THR A 35 -2.17 -29.39 -10.59
C THR A 35 -0.86 -28.76 -11.06
N ASP A 36 0.11 -28.58 -10.16
CA ASP A 36 1.37 -27.91 -10.48
C ASP A 36 2.11 -28.60 -11.63
N ARG A 37 2.07 -29.94 -11.68
CA ARG A 37 2.66 -30.74 -12.76
C ARG A 37 2.04 -30.41 -14.13
N ARG A 38 0.70 -30.32 -14.21
CA ARG A 38 0.01 -30.02 -15.48
C ARG A 38 0.26 -28.57 -15.91
N ASP A 39 0.27 -27.64 -14.95
CA ASP A 39 0.53 -26.23 -15.22
C ASP A 39 1.97 -26.02 -15.71
N ALA A 40 2.96 -26.65 -15.08
CA ALA A 40 4.35 -26.62 -15.53
C ALA A 40 4.53 -27.17 -16.95
N LEU A 41 3.90 -28.31 -17.28
CA LEU A 41 3.94 -28.89 -18.63
C LEU A 41 3.30 -27.98 -19.68
N LYS A 42 2.20 -27.29 -19.36
CA LYS A 42 1.56 -26.34 -20.27
C LYS A 42 2.46 -25.13 -20.54
N LEU A 43 3.04 -24.56 -19.50
CA LEU A 43 3.98 -23.44 -19.63
C LEU A 43 5.21 -23.84 -20.43
N ALA A 44 5.76 -25.03 -20.22
CA ALA A 44 6.89 -25.53 -21.00
C ALA A 44 6.55 -25.71 -22.50
N ARG A 45 5.35 -26.20 -22.82
CA ARG A 45 4.89 -26.31 -24.22
C ARG A 45 4.73 -24.94 -24.87
N GLN A 46 4.12 -23.98 -24.16
CA GLN A 46 3.98 -22.60 -24.62
C GLN A 46 5.35 -21.97 -24.85
N LEU A 47 6.27 -22.10 -23.90
CA LEU A 47 7.62 -21.57 -24.04
C LEU A 47 8.32 -22.14 -25.28
N ARG A 48 8.14 -23.44 -25.56
CA ARG A 48 8.71 -24.10 -26.74
C ARG A 48 8.12 -23.61 -28.07
N SER A 49 6.83 -23.27 -28.11
CA SER A 49 6.18 -22.73 -29.32
C SER A 49 6.47 -21.25 -29.55
N GLY A 50 7.04 -20.55 -28.56
CA GLY A 50 7.23 -19.09 -28.62
C GLY A 50 5.94 -18.29 -28.42
N ASP A 51 4.85 -18.96 -28.03
CA ASP A 51 3.55 -18.33 -27.77
C ASP A 51 3.53 -17.31 -26.61
N PRO A 52 4.27 -17.51 -25.49
CA PRO A 52 4.09 -16.65 -24.34
C PRO A 52 4.76 -15.31 -24.58
N THR A 53 3.96 -14.24 -24.49
CA THR A 53 4.51 -12.89 -24.46
C THR A 53 5.00 -12.58 -23.06
N ALA A 54 6.31 -12.40 -22.93
CA ALA A 54 6.93 -11.95 -21.69
C ALA A 54 6.33 -10.60 -21.26
N VAL A 55 6.11 -10.46 -19.95
CA VAL A 55 5.77 -9.17 -19.34
C VAL A 55 7.00 -8.53 -18.75
N TRP A 56 7.02 -7.21 -18.75
CA TRP A 56 8.07 -6.45 -18.06
C TRP A 56 8.04 -6.77 -16.56
N VAL A 57 9.21 -7.07 -16.01
CA VAL A 57 9.43 -7.34 -14.59
C VAL A 57 10.27 -6.20 -14.03
N PRO A 58 9.81 -5.51 -12.96
CA PRO A 58 10.58 -4.43 -12.33
C PRO A 58 11.91 -4.95 -11.80
N ASP A 59 13.00 -4.23 -12.08
CA ASP A 59 14.32 -4.54 -11.54
C ASP A 59 14.45 -4.23 -10.05
N THR A 60 15.65 -4.45 -9.51
CA THR A 60 15.95 -4.22 -8.09
C THR A 60 15.75 -2.75 -7.68
N GLU A 61 16.05 -1.79 -8.56
CA GLU A 61 15.85 -0.37 -8.28
C GLU A 61 14.35 -0.04 -8.27
N GLN A 62 13.59 -0.51 -9.26
CA GLN A 62 12.14 -0.26 -9.29
C GLN A 62 11.38 -0.99 -8.18
N GLU A 63 11.83 -2.17 -7.74
CA GLU A 63 11.27 -2.84 -6.58
C GLU A 63 11.58 -2.07 -5.29
N ALA A 64 12.82 -1.60 -5.11
CA ALA A 64 13.20 -0.78 -3.96
C ALA A 64 12.40 0.54 -3.91
N MET A 65 12.14 1.17 -5.06
CA MET A 65 11.39 2.42 -5.12
C MET A 65 9.90 2.27 -4.74
N ARG A 66 9.37 1.04 -4.67
CA ARG A 66 7.99 0.78 -4.20
C ARG A 66 7.86 0.80 -2.68
N ASP A 67 8.93 0.51 -1.95
CA ASP A 67 8.89 0.38 -0.49
C ASP A 67 8.53 1.67 0.26
N PRO A 68 8.95 2.87 -0.18
CA PRO A 68 8.45 4.11 0.39
C PRO A 68 6.91 4.24 0.31
N THR A 69 6.29 3.86 -0.82
CA THR A 69 4.83 3.86 -0.98
C THR A 69 4.17 2.83 -0.07
N ARG A 70 4.70 1.62 0.01
CA ARG A 70 4.20 0.57 0.92
C ARG A 70 4.28 1.02 2.38
N THR A 71 5.39 1.64 2.77
CA THR A 71 5.58 2.18 4.12
C THR A 71 4.56 3.27 4.44
N ARG A 72 4.26 4.15 3.47
CA ARG A 72 3.19 5.14 3.61
C ARG A 72 1.83 4.47 3.81
N ASP A 73 1.53 3.43 3.05
CA ASP A 73 0.26 2.69 3.16
C ASP A 73 0.13 1.98 4.52
N ASP A 74 1.22 1.39 5.03
CA ASP A 74 1.27 0.83 6.38
C ASP A 74 0.95 1.90 7.45
N PHE A 75 1.57 3.08 7.35
CA PHE A 75 1.29 4.17 8.28
C PHE A 75 -0.12 4.75 8.12
N ARG A 76 -0.67 4.82 6.90
CA ARG A 76 -2.09 5.15 6.68
C ARG A 76 -3.02 4.14 7.33
N GLY A 77 -2.68 2.85 7.24
CA GLY A 77 -3.39 1.78 7.93
C GLY A 77 -3.35 1.94 9.46
N GLN A 78 -2.19 2.29 10.01
CA GLN A 78 -2.03 2.59 11.44
C GLN A 78 -2.82 3.84 11.85
N GLU A 79 -2.80 4.91 11.04
CA GLU A 79 -3.53 6.15 11.28
C GLU A 79 -5.03 5.87 11.35
N HIS A 80 -5.54 5.09 10.41
CA HIS A 80 -6.94 4.67 10.39
C HIS A 80 -7.33 3.87 11.64
N LYS A 81 -6.49 2.91 12.07
CA LYS A 81 -6.72 2.15 13.30
C LYS A 81 -6.73 3.03 14.55
N ALA A 82 -5.74 3.94 14.68
CA ALA A 82 -5.67 4.86 15.83
C ALA A 82 -6.92 5.76 15.90
N ARG A 83 -7.37 6.26 14.75
CA ARG A 83 -8.61 7.05 14.62
C ARG A 83 -9.85 6.26 15.05
N GLN A 84 -9.95 5.00 14.66
CA GLN A 84 -11.04 4.12 15.06
C GLN A 84 -11.04 3.86 16.58
N GLN A 85 -9.87 3.58 17.16
CA GLN A 85 -9.73 3.33 18.60
C GLN A 85 -10.14 4.55 19.43
N ARG A 86 -9.68 5.75 19.06
CA ARG A 86 -10.09 7.00 19.71
C ARG A 86 -11.61 7.21 19.62
N ASN A 87 -12.19 6.98 18.44
CA ASN A 87 -13.63 7.12 18.25
C ASN A 87 -14.41 6.10 19.10
N ALA A 88 -13.97 4.85 19.14
CA ALA A 88 -14.58 3.82 19.99
C ALA A 88 -14.51 4.20 21.48
N PHE A 89 -13.40 4.81 21.93
CA PHE A 89 -13.26 5.29 23.29
C PHE A 89 -14.25 6.40 23.65
N VAL A 90 -14.41 7.43 22.82
CA VAL A 90 -15.39 8.50 23.12
C VAL A 90 -16.83 7.99 23.04
N LEU A 91 -17.11 7.08 22.10
CA LEU A 91 -18.44 6.48 21.93
C LEU A 91 -18.85 5.62 23.11
N ARG A 92 -17.96 4.78 23.65
CA ARG A 92 -18.28 3.94 24.83
C ARG A 92 -18.59 4.76 26.09
N HIS A 93 -18.20 6.03 26.12
CA HIS A 93 -18.50 7.00 27.19
C HIS A 93 -19.63 7.97 26.82
N GLY A 94 -20.40 7.68 25.77
CA GLY A 94 -21.60 8.43 25.41
C GLY A 94 -21.37 9.69 24.58
N HIS A 95 -20.13 9.99 24.19
CA HIS A 95 -19.83 11.19 23.39
C HIS A 95 -19.91 10.90 21.90
N HIS A 96 -20.73 11.68 21.19
CA HIS A 96 -21.00 11.50 19.77
C HIS A 96 -20.65 12.77 18.99
N TRP A 97 -19.85 12.62 17.94
CA TRP A 97 -19.64 13.70 16.99
C TRP A 97 -20.86 13.83 16.05
N PRO A 98 -21.39 15.04 15.80
CA PRO A 98 -22.55 15.25 14.94
C PRO A 98 -22.37 14.64 13.55
N SER A 99 -23.39 13.92 13.06
CA SER A 99 -23.36 13.22 11.76
C SER A 99 -23.29 14.17 10.56
N ASN A 100 -23.74 15.42 10.72
CA ASN A 100 -23.71 16.47 9.70
C ASN A 100 -22.40 17.27 9.67
N LYS A 101 -21.40 16.92 10.50
CA LYS A 101 -20.11 17.61 10.55
C LYS A 101 -18.97 16.69 10.14
N THR A 102 -18.04 17.24 9.37
CA THR A 102 -16.82 16.53 8.98
C THR A 102 -15.90 16.30 10.18
N ARG A 103 -15.40 15.08 10.35
CA ARG A 103 -14.38 14.74 11.34
C ARG A 103 -12.99 15.19 10.86
N TRP A 104 -12.03 15.17 11.78
CA TRP A 104 -10.60 15.42 11.52
C TRP A 104 -10.24 16.87 11.16
N THR A 105 -11.20 17.79 11.35
CA THR A 105 -11.00 19.24 11.27
C THR A 105 -10.55 19.78 12.62
N GLN A 106 -10.08 21.03 12.66
CA GLN A 106 -9.76 21.70 13.92
C GLN A 106 -10.96 21.67 14.89
N ALA A 107 -12.16 21.97 14.39
CA ALA A 107 -13.39 21.92 15.19
C ALA A 107 -13.67 20.55 15.83
N HIS A 108 -13.23 19.46 15.20
CA HIS A 108 -13.34 18.13 15.79
C HIS A 108 -12.32 17.90 16.90
N TYR A 109 -11.09 18.42 16.76
CA TYR A 109 -10.09 18.38 17.83
C TYR A 109 -10.51 19.24 19.01
N ASP A 110 -11.00 20.45 18.77
CA ASP A 110 -11.51 21.34 19.83
C ASP A 110 -12.66 20.69 20.61
N TRP A 111 -13.51 19.92 19.93
CA TRP A 111 -14.57 19.12 20.58
C TRP A 111 -14.02 17.96 21.40
N LEU A 112 -13.01 17.23 20.93
CA LEU A 112 -12.37 16.18 21.73
C LEU A 112 -11.76 16.78 23.00
N GLU A 113 -11.14 17.95 22.88
CA GLU A 113 -10.54 18.68 24.01
C GLU A 113 -11.58 19.27 24.96
N SER A 114 -12.81 19.53 24.51
CA SER A 114 -13.90 20.02 25.37
C SER A 114 -14.67 18.93 26.10
N LEU A 115 -14.41 17.65 25.80
CA LEU A 115 -15.07 16.53 26.48
C LEU A 115 -14.70 16.48 27.96
N THR A 116 -15.74 16.38 28.79
CA THR A 116 -15.65 16.17 30.23
C THR A 116 -16.03 14.74 30.57
N PHE A 117 -15.29 14.15 31.51
CA PHE A 117 -15.51 12.78 31.96
C PHE A 117 -15.76 12.78 33.47
N GLU A 118 -16.51 11.79 33.95
CA GLU A 118 -16.76 11.58 35.39
C GLU A 118 -15.46 11.37 36.18
N HIS A 119 -14.47 10.74 35.56
CA HIS A 119 -13.19 10.44 36.19
C HIS A 119 -12.01 11.04 35.42
N ALA A 120 -11.06 11.63 36.14
CA ALA A 120 -9.90 12.30 35.56
C ALA A 120 -9.00 11.37 34.73
N TRP A 121 -8.90 10.08 35.09
CA TRP A 121 -8.07 9.12 34.33
C TRP A 121 -8.61 8.84 32.92
N LEU A 122 -9.89 9.06 32.65
CA LEU A 122 -10.45 8.91 31.30
C LEU A 122 -9.97 10.02 30.37
N ARG A 123 -9.68 11.21 30.91
CA ARG A 123 -9.07 12.31 30.14
C ARG A 123 -7.66 11.94 29.67
N ILE A 124 -6.85 11.35 30.56
CA ILE A 124 -5.50 10.87 30.23
C ILE A 124 -5.57 9.86 29.07
N VAL A 125 -6.51 8.90 29.13
CA VAL A 125 -6.67 7.91 28.06
C VAL A 125 -7.10 8.56 26.73
N LEU A 126 -7.97 9.58 26.76
CA LEU A 126 -8.34 10.31 25.55
C LEU A 126 -7.14 11.03 24.92
N GLU A 127 -6.33 11.68 25.75
CA GLU A 127 -5.11 12.40 25.32
C GLU A 127 -4.13 11.44 24.65
N GLU A 128 -3.88 10.26 25.23
CA GLU A 128 -3.05 9.21 24.62
C GLU A 128 -3.57 8.78 23.24
N TYR A 129 -4.88 8.61 23.09
CA TYR A 129 -5.45 8.27 21.79
C TYR A 129 -5.37 9.42 20.77
N ILE A 130 -5.49 10.68 21.21
CA ILE A 130 -5.30 11.85 20.35
C ILE A 130 -3.84 11.90 19.88
N ASP A 131 -2.90 11.71 20.78
CA ASP A 131 -1.47 11.77 20.48
C ASP A 131 -1.02 10.60 19.60
N ALA A 132 -1.56 9.40 19.80
CA ALA A 132 -1.33 8.28 18.89
C ALA A 132 -1.72 8.61 17.43
N VAL A 133 -2.86 9.28 17.23
CA VAL A 133 -3.29 9.74 15.89
C VAL A 133 -2.32 10.80 15.34
N LYS A 134 -1.89 11.76 16.16
CA LYS A 134 -0.94 12.81 15.75
C LYS A 134 0.42 12.22 15.37
N ILE A 135 0.96 11.31 16.17
CA ILE A 135 2.25 10.65 15.94
C ILE A 135 2.22 9.90 14.61
N VAL A 136 1.20 9.08 14.37
CA VAL A 136 1.13 8.30 13.12
C VAL A 136 0.86 9.22 11.92
N GLY A 137 0.03 10.26 12.07
CA GLY A 137 -0.17 11.27 11.04
C GLY A 137 1.14 11.99 10.66
N ALA A 138 1.97 12.33 11.65
CA ALA A 138 3.30 12.88 11.42
C ALA A 138 4.24 11.90 10.71
N ARG A 139 4.13 10.59 10.99
CA ARG A 139 4.89 9.55 10.26
C ARG A 139 4.48 9.46 8.80
N VAL A 140 3.18 9.51 8.50
CA VAL A 140 2.66 9.59 7.12
C VAL A 140 3.24 10.82 6.40
N ALA A 141 3.15 12.00 7.02
CA ALA A 141 3.69 13.23 6.43
C ALA A 141 5.21 13.14 6.21
N THR A 142 5.95 12.59 7.17
CA THR A 142 7.41 12.42 7.10
C THR A 142 7.82 11.50 5.96
N ILE A 143 7.18 10.33 5.81
CA ILE A 143 7.53 9.42 4.72
C ILE A 143 7.13 10.03 3.37
N THR A 144 5.99 10.73 3.29
CA THR A 144 5.57 11.44 2.09
C THR A 144 6.58 12.52 1.67
N ASP A 145 7.10 13.33 2.58
CA ASP A 145 8.16 14.30 2.28
C ASP A 145 9.45 13.61 1.80
N ARG A 146 9.87 12.52 2.46
CA ARG A 146 11.05 11.74 2.06
C ARG A 146 10.88 11.11 0.67
N MET A 147 9.68 10.60 0.35
CA MET A 147 9.35 10.10 -0.98
C MET A 147 9.59 11.18 -2.04
N MET A 148 9.06 12.39 -1.81
CA MET A 148 9.23 13.51 -2.75
C MET A 148 10.69 13.92 -2.95
N LYS A 149 11.56 13.73 -1.96
CA LYS A 149 13.00 14.02 -2.05
C LYS A 149 13.79 12.94 -2.79
N VAL A 150 13.38 11.68 -2.71
CA VAL A 150 14.04 10.55 -3.38
C VAL A 150 13.54 10.38 -4.82
N LEU A 151 12.29 10.74 -5.11
CA LEU A 151 11.68 10.60 -6.43
C LEU A 151 12.54 11.13 -7.60
N PRO A 152 13.18 12.31 -7.53
CA PRO A 152 14.03 12.80 -8.62
C PRO A 152 15.29 11.96 -8.90
N GLN A 153 15.70 11.11 -7.95
CA GLN A 153 16.90 10.26 -8.07
C GLN A 153 16.59 8.92 -8.75
N TRP A 154 15.31 8.58 -8.91
CA TRP A 154 14.87 7.32 -9.51
C TRP A 154 15.07 7.33 -11.02
N SER A 155 15.60 6.24 -11.60
CA SER A 155 15.83 6.11 -13.04
C SER A 155 14.58 6.35 -13.90
N LEU A 156 13.39 6.05 -13.38
CA LEU A 156 12.11 6.27 -14.08
C LEU A 156 11.42 7.60 -13.72
N ALA A 157 12.08 8.53 -13.03
CA ALA A 157 11.51 9.85 -12.72
C ALA A 157 10.97 10.60 -13.96
N PRO A 158 11.65 10.62 -15.13
CA PRO A 158 11.11 11.28 -16.32
C PRO A 158 9.81 10.65 -16.83
N LEU A 159 9.66 9.32 -16.68
CA LEU A 159 8.44 8.61 -17.04
C LEU A 159 7.31 9.01 -16.09
N LEU A 160 7.59 9.07 -14.79
CA LEU A 160 6.60 9.50 -13.79
C LEU A 160 6.13 10.93 -14.05
N ASP A 161 7.03 11.87 -14.32
CA ASP A 161 6.67 13.26 -14.63
C ASP A 161 5.80 13.35 -15.89
N SER A 162 6.07 12.50 -16.89
CA SER A 162 5.23 12.38 -18.09
C SER A 162 3.83 11.86 -17.76
N LEU A 163 3.70 10.92 -16.82
CA LEU A 163 2.41 10.36 -16.41
C LEU A 163 1.56 11.39 -15.65
N ILE A 164 2.17 12.22 -14.82
CA ILE A 164 1.45 13.23 -14.01
C ILE A 164 0.92 14.39 -14.86
N ALA A 165 1.45 14.59 -16.07
CA ALA A 165 0.84 15.50 -17.03
C ALA A 165 -0.57 15.03 -17.47
N LEU A 166 -0.92 13.75 -17.25
CA LEU A 166 -2.25 13.23 -17.49
C LEU A 166 -3.18 13.55 -16.32
N ARG A 167 -4.35 14.08 -16.65
CA ARG A 167 -5.37 14.44 -15.66
C ARG A 167 -5.75 13.22 -14.80
N GLY A 168 -5.68 13.39 -13.48
CA GLY A 168 -6.08 12.37 -12.50
C GLY A 168 -4.96 11.43 -12.05
N ILE A 169 -3.71 11.68 -12.47
CA ILE A 169 -2.53 10.99 -11.97
C ILE A 169 -1.70 11.96 -11.14
N ASP A 170 -1.47 11.64 -9.87
CA ASP A 170 -0.70 12.44 -8.92
C ASP A 170 0.42 11.62 -8.28
N LYS A 171 1.42 12.30 -7.70
CA LYS A 171 2.54 11.64 -7.00
C LYS A 171 2.11 10.95 -5.69
N ILE A 172 0.99 11.38 -5.06
CA ILE A 172 0.58 11.04 -3.68
C ILE A 172 -0.94 10.99 -3.54
#